data_AF-A0A926BFA3-F1
#
_entry.id   AF-A0A926BFA3-F1
#
_cell.length_a   1.000
_cell.length_b   1.000
_cell.length_c   1.000
_cell.angle_alpha   90.00
_cell.angle_beta   90.00
_cell.angle_gamma   90.00
#
_symmetry.space_group_name_H-M   'P 1'
#
loop_
_entity.id
_entity.type
_entity.pdbx_description
1 polymer ?
#
loop_
_entity_poly.entity_id
_entity_poly.type
_entity_poly.pdbx_seq_one_letter_code
_entity_poly.pdbx_strand_id
1 'polypeptide(L)' 'MPLTDGQTLADRFRAAGVSVRYRPYTGVTHEFFGTGAVVAKGRDAVAFAAEGLRAAFA' A
#
# COMPACT_ATOMS: atom_id res chain seq x y z
N MET A 1 -6.81 9.66 -10.14
CA MET A 1 -5.40 9.44 -9.79
C MET A 1 -4.93 8.19 -10.53
N PRO A 2 -4.02 8.29 -11.49
CA PRO A 2 -3.48 7.11 -12.16
C PRO A 2 -2.72 6.25 -11.13
N LEU A 3 -2.72 4.93 -11.34
CA LEU A 3 -2.03 3.96 -10.46
C LEU A 3 -0.52 4.28 -10.26
N THR A 4 0.05 5.06 -11.18
CA THR A 4 1.47 5.42 -11.27
C THR A 4 1.93 6.44 -10.23
N ASP A 5 1.03 7.22 -9.63
CA ASP A 5 1.42 8.29 -8.69
C ASP A 5 2.06 7.70 -7.42
N GLY A 6 1.45 6.64 -6.88
CA GLY A 6 1.98 5.94 -5.70
C GLY A 6 3.33 5.27 -5.97
N GLN A 7 3.52 4.72 -7.18
CA GLN A 7 4.80 4.13 -7.58
C GLN A 7 5.88 5.21 -7.69
N THR A 8 5.57 6.34 -8.33
CA THR A 8 6.50 7.47 -8.50
C THR A 8 6.97 7.99 -7.14
N LEU A 9 6.06 8.11 -6.17
CA LEU A 9 6.40 8.51 -4.81
C LEU A 9 7.31 7.48 -4.11
N ALA A 10 6.97 6.19 -4.23
CA ALA A 10 7.77 5.11 -3.66
C ALA A 10 9.20 5.10 -4.21
N ASP A 11 9.36 5.31 -5.51
CA ASP A 11 10.66 5.35 -6.17
C ASP A 11 11.49 6.56 -5.72
N ARG A 12 10.86 7.73 -5.55
CA ARG A 12 11.54 8.93 -5.00
C ARG A 12 12.02 8.72 -3.57
N PHE A 13 11.21 8.10 -2.71
CA PHE A 13 11.62 7.78 -1.35
C PHE A 13 12.80 6.80 -1.33
N ARG A 14 12.77 5.75 -2.17
CA ARG A 14 13.91 4.82 -2.29
C ARG A 14 15.18 5.51 -2.77
N ALA A 15 15.07 6.39 -3.77
CA ALA A 15 16.20 7.17 -4.27
C ALA A 15 16.81 8.08 -3.19
N ALA A 16 16.01 8.54 -2.23
CA ALA A 16 16.45 9.31 -1.07
C ALA A 16 16.99 8.43 0.09
N GLY A 17 17.11 7.12 -0.09
CA GLY A 17 17.58 6.19 0.95
C GLY A 17 16.53 5.86 2.02
N VAL A 18 15.27 6.27 1.84
CA VAL A 18 14.18 5.94 2.76
C VAL A 18 13.74 4.50 2.53
N SER A 19 13.55 3.74 3.61
CA SER A 19 12.96 2.40 3.54
C SER A 19 11.49 2.48 3.13
N VAL A 20 11.12 1.80 2.04
CA VAL A 20 9.78 1.88 1.45
C VAL A 20 9.24 0.49 1.12
N ARG A 21 8.07 0.18 1.66
CA ARG A 21 7.22 -0.93 1.22
C ARG A 21 6.12 -0.40 0.31
N TYR A 22 6.02 -0.94 -0.90
CA TYR A 22 4.99 -0.57 -1.87
C TYR A 22 4.44 -1.83 -2.53
N ARG A 23 3.11 -1.89 -2.67
CA ARG A 23 2.41 -2.98 -3.37
C ARG A 23 1.24 -2.40 -4.17
N PRO A 24 1.26 -2.49 -5.52
CA PRO A 24 0.12 -2.08 -6.33
C PRO A 24 -0.99 -3.14 -6.27
N TYR A 25 -2.24 -2.69 -6.16
CA TYR A 25 -3.42 -3.54 -6.26
C TYR A 25 -4.19 -3.18 -7.53
N THR A 26 -4.19 -4.08 -8.51
CA THR A 26 -4.92 -3.88 -9.78
C THR A 26 -6.36 -4.34 -9.66
N GLY A 27 -7.26 -3.79 -10.50
CA GLY A 27 -8.67 -4.21 -10.55
C GLY A 27 -9.46 -3.91 -9.29
N VAL A 28 -9.15 -2.78 -8.63
CA VAL A 28 -9.87 -2.24 -7.47
C VAL A 28 -10.12 -0.76 -7.70
N THR A 29 -11.11 -0.21 -7.02
CA THR A 29 -11.36 1.24 -7.03
C THR A 29 -10.37 1.97 -6.11
N HIS A 30 -10.25 3.28 -6.28
CA HIS A 30 -9.77 4.13 -5.20
C HIS A 30 -10.63 3.89 -3.95
N GLU A 31 -10.05 3.99 -2.76
CA GLU A 31 -10.72 3.72 -1.47
C GLU A 31 -11.18 2.26 -1.21
N PHE A 32 -10.75 1.27 -2.00
CA PHE A 32 -11.08 -0.14 -1.70
C PHE A 32 -10.54 -0.63 -0.34
N PHE A 33 -9.63 0.12 0.29
CA PHE A 33 -9.01 -0.23 1.57
C PHE A 33 -10.05 -0.48 2.69
N GLY A 34 -11.16 0.26 2.70
CA GLY A 34 -12.25 0.10 3.66
C GLY A 34 -13.15 -1.12 3.44
N THR A 35 -12.96 -1.86 2.35
CA THR A 35 -13.88 -2.95 1.92
C THR A 35 -13.48 -4.33 2.43
N GLY A 36 -12.53 -4.41 3.37
CA GLY A 36 -11.93 -5.68 3.81
C GLY A 36 -12.89 -6.73 4.39
N ALA A 37 -14.10 -6.35 4.77
CA ALA A 37 -15.14 -7.29 5.20
C ALA A 37 -15.72 -8.15 4.04
N VAL A 38 -15.68 -7.63 2.80
CA VAL A 38 -16.36 -8.25 1.65
C VAL A 38 -15.47 -8.38 0.41
N VAL A 39 -14.34 -7.67 0.35
CA VAL A 39 -13.37 -7.73 -0.75
C VAL A 39 -12.04 -8.28 -0.23
N ALA A 40 -11.64 -9.44 -0.75
CA ALA A 40 -10.40 -10.11 -0.33
C ALA A 40 -9.15 -9.23 -0.49
N LYS A 41 -9.06 -8.46 -1.59
CA LYS A 41 -7.96 -7.50 -1.81
C LYS A 41 -7.95 -6.38 -0.76
N GLY A 42 -9.11 -5.92 -0.29
CA GLY A 42 -9.21 -4.93 0.79
C GLY A 42 -8.64 -5.48 2.10
N ARG A 43 -8.96 -6.74 2.44
CA ARG A 43 -8.39 -7.42 3.61
C ARG A 43 -6.87 -7.57 3.52
N ASP A 44 -6.36 -7.98 2.35
CA ASP A 44 -4.90 -8.10 2.12
C ASP A 44 -4.19 -6.74 2.24
N ALA A 45 -4.79 -5.67 1.69
CA ALA A 45 -4.23 -4.32 1.79
C ALA A 45 -4.12 -3.84 3.24
N VAL A 46 -5.15 -4.05 4.05
CA VAL A 46 -5.13 -3.71 5.48
C VAL A 46 -4.06 -4.51 6.22
N ALA A 47 -3.96 -5.82 5.97
CA ALA A 47 -2.94 -6.68 6.59
C ALA A 47 -1.52 -6.22 6.24
N PHE A 48 -1.26 -5.97 4.95
CA PHE A 48 0.04 -5.49 4.46
C PHE A 48 0.46 -4.17 5.12
N ALA A 49 -0.46 -3.22 5.27
CA ALA A 49 -0.18 -1.95 5.94
C ALA A 49 0.07 -2.14 7.45
N ALA A 50 -0.76 -2.96 8.12
CA ALA A 50 -0.64 -3.21 9.56
C ALA A 50 0.67 -3.94 9.92
N GLU A 51 1.12 -4.88 9.09
CA GLU A 51 2.44 -5.51 9.23
C GLU A 51 3.57 -4.50 9.07
N GLY A 52 3.46 -3.56 8.13
CA GLY A 52 4.42 -2.49 7.95
C GLY A 52 4.56 -1.62 9.20
N LEU A 53 3.42 -1.22 9.78
CA LEU A 53 3.40 -0.44 11.02
C LEU A 53 3.99 -1.22 12.19
N ARG A 54 3.59 -2.49 12.37
CA ARG A 54 4.17 -3.34 13.42
C ARG A 54 5.68 -3.45 13.31
N ALA A 55 6.22 -3.67 12.12
CA ALA A 55 7.67 -3.76 11.91
C ALA A 55 8.40 -2.43 12.16
N ALA A 56 7.75 -1.29 11.93
CA ALA A 56 8.34 0.04 12.12
C ALA A 56 8.39 0.49 13.59
N PHE A 57 7.51 -0.05 14.43
CA PHE A 57 7.37 0.32 15.85
C PHE A 57 7.73 -0.82 16.83
N ALA A 58 8.29 -1.91 16.33
CA ALA A 58 8.79 -3.02 17.15
C ALA A 58 10.15 -2.69 17.78
#